data_AF-A0A0G4NPL2-F1
#
_entry.id   AF-A0A0G4NPL2-F1
#
_cell.length_a   1.000
_cell.length_b   1.000
_cell.length_c   1.000
_cell.angle_alpha   90.00
_cell.angle_beta   90.00
_cell.angle_gamma   90.00
#
_symmetry.space_group_name_H-M   'P 1'
#
loop_
_entity.id
_entity.type
_entity.pdbx_description
1 polymer ?
#
loop_
_entity_poly.entity_id
_entity_poly.type
_entity_poly.pdbx_seq_one_letter_code
_entity_poly.pdbx_strand_id
1 'polypeptide(L)'
;MDSLSFAIDGLALTGSNFAVADKNGKPDVVEYSEIDAATAEAEDPRQKGLLKFRAANIVNHYYSARFLESIPQWAHKLPHHVARKKIPAADLSSGETVKPEKPNGIKLEQFVFDVFPMLPLDKFACLEVKREEEFSPLKNARGTGEDDPDTSKADIMAQGKRWVEAAGATVTGEKASDGIEVSPLISYGGEGLEYVKGKEVVAPAVFERE
;
A
#
# COMPACT_ATOMS: atom_id res chain seq x y z
N MET A 1 -21.78 6.46 5.43
CA MET A 1 -20.40 6.00 5.52
C MET A 1 -19.55 7.24 5.48
N ASP A 2 -18.72 7.46 6.48
CA ASP A 2 -17.93 8.69 6.62
C ASP A 2 -16.44 8.42 6.31
N SER A 3 -15.99 7.17 6.44
CA SER A 3 -14.71 6.70 5.91
C SER A 3 -14.77 5.22 5.49
N LEU A 4 -13.86 4.84 4.57
CA LEU A 4 -13.57 3.47 4.17
C LEU A 4 -12.05 3.32 4.04
N SER A 5 -11.47 2.27 4.64
CA SER A 5 -10.07 1.91 4.44
C SER A 5 -9.95 0.78 3.44
N PHE A 6 -8.98 0.85 2.54
CA PHE A 6 -8.62 -0.28 1.69
C PHE A 6 -7.49 -1.06 2.35
N ALA A 7 -7.54 -2.38 2.22
CA ALA A 7 -6.55 -3.30 2.74
C ALA A 7 -6.25 -4.40 1.72
N ILE A 8 -5.08 -5.02 1.83
CA ILE A 8 -4.74 -6.24 1.08
C ILE A 8 -4.65 -7.41 2.04
N ASP A 9 -4.89 -8.63 1.54
CA ASP A 9 -4.62 -9.85 2.30
C ASP A 9 -3.11 -9.95 2.56
N GLY A 10 -2.72 -9.91 3.83
CA GLY A 10 -1.33 -10.04 4.25
C GLY A 10 -0.96 -11.48 4.53
N LEU A 11 -0.45 -12.20 3.53
CA LEU A 11 0.29 -13.45 3.76
C LEU A 11 1.70 -13.08 4.26
N ALA A 12 1.97 -13.29 5.55
CA ALA A 12 3.24 -12.99 6.22
C ALA A 12 3.65 -11.49 6.25
N LEU A 13 3.27 -10.84 7.34
CA LEU A 13 3.57 -9.45 7.68
C LEU A 13 5.05 -9.29 8.10
N THR A 14 5.92 -8.82 7.21
CA THR A 14 7.28 -8.39 7.57
C THR A 14 7.44 -6.88 7.44
N GLY A 15 7.90 -6.22 8.51
CA GLY A 15 8.50 -4.87 8.52
C GLY A 15 7.61 -3.69 8.06
N SER A 16 7.16 -2.88 9.02
CA SER A 16 6.41 -1.61 8.81
C SER A 16 4.94 -1.75 8.37
N ASN A 17 4.34 -2.91 8.59
CA ASN A 17 2.95 -3.16 8.23
C ASN A 17 2.01 -2.77 9.38
N PHE A 18 0.88 -2.20 8.98
CA PHE A 18 -0.17 -1.70 9.84
C PHE A 18 -1.43 -2.53 9.58
N ALA A 19 -2.17 -2.93 10.61
CA ALA A 19 -3.41 -3.70 10.43
C ALA A 19 -4.63 -2.88 10.86
N VAL A 20 -5.66 -2.85 10.02
CA VAL A 20 -6.96 -2.26 10.38
C VAL A 20 -7.70 -3.23 11.30
N ALA A 21 -8.11 -2.75 12.48
CA ALA A 21 -8.78 -3.58 13.49
C ALA A 21 -9.83 -2.79 14.29
N ASP A 22 -10.66 -3.53 15.02
CA ASP A 22 -11.45 -2.96 16.11
C ASP A 22 -10.62 -2.97 17.40
N LYS A 23 -10.35 -1.78 17.94
CA LYS A 23 -9.70 -1.58 19.23
C LYS A 23 -10.65 -0.84 20.17
N ASN A 24 -11.16 -1.55 21.17
CA ASN A 24 -12.10 -1.01 22.17
C ASN A 24 -13.41 -0.46 21.58
N GLY A 25 -13.97 -1.11 20.57
CA GLY A 25 -15.24 -0.74 19.93
C GLY A 25 -15.10 0.41 18.92
N LYS A 26 -13.89 0.62 18.40
CA LYS A 26 -13.55 1.72 17.49
C LYS A 26 -12.63 1.21 16.38
N PRO A 27 -12.80 1.71 15.14
CA PRO A 27 -11.88 1.38 14.07
C PRO A 27 -10.54 2.05 14.36
N ASP A 28 -9.47 1.29 14.24
CA ASP A 28 -8.11 1.74 14.51
C ASP A 28 -7.12 1.05 13.57
N VAL A 29 -5.91 1.58 13.53
CA VAL A 29 -4.79 0.97 12.83
C VAL A 29 -3.70 0.67 13.84
N VAL A 30 -3.31 -0.59 13.93
CA VAL A 30 -2.28 -1.03 14.88
C VAL A 30 -0.98 -1.30 14.14
N GLU A 31 0.13 -0.75 14.63
CA GLU A 31 1.44 -1.10 14.09
C GLU A 31 1.82 -2.52 14.51
N TYR A 32 2.54 -3.23 13.63
CA TYR A 32 3.08 -4.53 14.00
C TYR A 32 4.00 -4.48 15.23
N SER A 33 4.74 -3.38 15.42
CA SER A 33 5.61 -3.16 16.58
C SER A 33 4.83 -3.14 17.92
N GLU A 34 3.51 -2.97 17.87
CA GLU A 34 2.62 -2.85 19.01
C GLU A 34 1.82 -4.13 19.31
N ILE A 35 1.94 -5.19 18.49
CA ILE A 35 1.26 -6.48 18.71
C ILE A 35 2.25 -7.59 19.04
N ASP A 36 1.81 -8.54 19.87
CA ASP A 36 2.61 -9.72 20.18
C ASP A 36 2.58 -10.76 19.04
N ALA A 37 3.56 -11.66 19.04
CA ALA A 37 3.70 -12.70 18.02
C ALA A 37 2.46 -13.63 17.96
N ALA A 38 1.85 -13.92 19.10
CA ALA A 38 0.66 -14.76 19.16
C ALA A 38 -0.54 -14.13 18.43
N THR A 39 -0.68 -12.81 18.52
CA THR A 39 -1.71 -12.02 17.83
C THR A 39 -1.40 -11.93 16.34
N ALA A 40 -0.15 -11.68 15.99
CA ALA A 40 0.32 -11.60 14.60
C ALA A 40 0.14 -12.91 13.82
N GLU A 41 0.36 -14.05 14.47
CA GLU A 41 0.30 -15.39 13.87
C GLU A 41 -1.06 -16.07 14.05
N ALA A 42 -2.03 -15.41 14.70
CA ALA A 42 -3.35 -15.98 14.93
C ALA A 42 -4.08 -16.25 13.61
N GLU A 43 -4.60 -17.46 13.42
CA GLU A 43 -5.42 -17.83 12.26
C GLU A 43 -6.90 -17.48 12.44
N ASP A 44 -7.62 -17.21 11.33
CA ASP A 44 -9.06 -17.02 11.33
C ASP A 44 -9.75 -18.38 11.57
N PRO A 45 -10.49 -18.57 12.67
CA PRO A 45 -11.13 -19.84 12.98
C PRO A 45 -12.20 -20.24 11.96
N ARG A 46 -12.66 -19.30 11.12
CA ARG A 46 -13.66 -19.55 10.07
C ARG A 46 -13.01 -19.88 8.73
N GLN A 47 -11.73 -19.55 8.53
CA GLN A 47 -11.01 -19.73 7.27
C GLN A 47 -9.57 -20.17 7.55
N LYS A 48 -9.37 -21.49 7.52
CA LYS A 48 -8.06 -22.10 7.79
C LYS A 48 -7.00 -21.60 6.82
N GLY A 49 -5.82 -21.28 7.35
CA GLY A 49 -4.68 -20.80 6.57
C GLY A 49 -4.68 -19.30 6.28
N LEU A 50 -5.71 -18.57 6.72
CA LEU A 50 -5.71 -17.10 6.70
C LEU A 50 -5.42 -16.55 8.09
N LEU A 51 -4.70 -15.43 8.16
CA LEU A 51 -4.51 -14.72 9.41
C LEU A 51 -5.82 -14.06 9.85
N LYS A 52 -6.05 -14.05 11.17
CA LYS A 52 -7.15 -13.36 11.83
C LYS A 52 -7.02 -11.85 11.63
N PHE A 53 -5.80 -11.32 11.74
CA PHE A 53 -5.47 -9.91 11.55
C PHE A 53 -4.73 -9.72 10.22
N ARG A 54 -5.47 -9.85 9.11
CA ARG A 54 -4.91 -9.82 7.75
C ARG A 54 -5.17 -8.53 6.97
N ALA A 55 -5.99 -7.63 7.50
CA ALA A 55 -6.35 -6.38 6.82
C ALA A 55 -5.19 -5.38 6.84
N ALA A 56 -4.19 -5.61 6.00
CA ALA A 56 -2.99 -4.79 5.92
C ALA A 56 -3.32 -3.43 5.28
N ASN A 57 -3.10 -2.35 6.03
CA ASN A 57 -3.33 -0.98 5.60
C ASN A 57 -2.33 -0.59 4.50
N ILE A 58 -2.85 -0.25 3.32
CA ILE A 58 -2.07 0.22 2.16
C ILE A 58 -2.11 1.74 1.99
N VAL A 59 -2.59 2.47 3.03
CA VAL A 59 -2.71 3.94 3.04
C VAL A 59 -3.57 4.46 1.89
N ASN A 60 -4.56 3.67 1.48
CA ASN A 60 -5.59 4.06 0.54
C ASN A 60 -6.91 4.16 1.30
N HIS A 61 -7.44 5.38 1.41
CA HIS A 61 -8.59 5.70 2.26
C HIS A 61 -9.59 6.56 1.50
N TYR A 62 -10.86 6.29 1.72
CA TYR A 62 -11.98 7.13 1.33
C TYR A 62 -12.46 7.94 2.53
N TYR A 63 -12.82 9.20 2.28
CA TYR A 63 -13.44 10.09 3.26
C TYR A 63 -14.60 10.83 2.61
N SER A 64 -15.70 10.99 3.34
CA SER A 64 -16.77 11.89 2.90
C SER A 64 -16.33 13.36 3.04
N ALA A 65 -16.77 14.23 2.12
CA ALA A 65 -16.46 15.66 2.19
C ALA A 65 -16.86 16.28 3.56
N ARG A 66 -18.05 15.91 4.08
CA ARG A 66 -18.55 16.37 5.38
C ARG A 66 -17.62 15.98 6.54
N PHE A 67 -16.99 14.80 6.48
CA PHE A 67 -16.00 14.40 7.48
C PHE A 67 -14.76 15.30 7.39
N LEU A 68 -14.25 15.55 6.18
CA LEU A 68 -13.08 16.42 5.97
C LEU A 68 -13.35 17.88 6.36
N GLU A 69 -14.57 18.39 6.19
CA GLU A 69 -14.95 19.73 6.66
C GLU A 69 -14.81 19.91 8.18
N SER A 70 -14.79 18.80 8.94
CA SER A 70 -14.61 18.82 10.40
C SER A 70 -13.15 18.86 10.85
N ILE A 71 -12.16 18.80 9.94
CA ILE A 71 -10.70 18.82 10.23
C ILE A 71 -10.29 19.85 11.29
N PRO A 72 -10.75 21.13 11.25
CA PRO A 72 -10.35 22.12 12.25
C PRO A 72 -10.68 21.73 13.70
N GLN A 73 -11.68 20.86 13.91
CA GLN A 73 -12.14 20.44 15.24
C GLN A 73 -11.22 19.40 15.90
N TRP A 74 -10.41 18.67 15.12
CA TRP A 74 -9.68 17.50 15.62
C TRP A 74 -8.24 17.34 15.12
N ALA A 75 -7.81 17.96 14.01
CA ALA A 75 -6.47 17.74 13.47
C ALA A 75 -5.34 18.08 14.46
N HIS A 76 -5.52 19.13 15.26
CA HIS A 76 -4.57 19.53 16.31
C HIS A 76 -4.52 18.55 17.51
N LYS A 77 -5.46 17.62 17.60
CA LYS A 77 -5.53 16.59 18.67
C LYS A 77 -4.90 15.27 18.25
N LEU A 78 -4.54 15.11 16.97
CA LEU A 78 -3.92 13.89 16.49
C LEU A 78 -2.55 13.70 17.16
N PRO A 79 -2.20 12.45 17.54
CA PRO A 79 -0.96 12.17 18.23
C PRO A 79 0.24 12.48 17.33
N HIS A 80 1.35 12.86 17.97
CA HIS A 80 2.64 12.93 17.31
C HIS A 80 3.43 11.66 17.57
N HIS A 81 3.74 10.94 16.50
CA HIS A 81 4.65 9.81 16.47
C HIS A 81 6.10 10.29 16.45
N VAL A 82 6.96 9.63 17.22
CA VAL A 82 8.35 10.05 17.43
C VAL A 82 9.30 9.20 16.61
N ALA A 83 9.89 9.78 15.56
CA ALA A 83 10.92 9.13 14.76
C ALA A 83 12.32 9.67 15.12
N ARG A 84 13.19 8.82 15.67
CA ARG A 84 14.61 9.18 15.92
C ARG A 84 15.39 9.18 14.62
N LYS A 85 16.01 10.30 14.25
CA LYS A 85 16.70 10.48 12.96
C LYS A 85 18.12 11.01 13.14
N LYS A 86 18.97 10.72 12.16
CA LYS A 86 20.26 11.36 11.93
C LYS A 86 19.99 12.62 11.09
N ILE A 87 19.96 13.78 11.74
CA ILE A 87 19.59 15.06 11.12
C ILE A 87 20.87 15.86 10.90
N PRO A 88 21.33 16.04 9.65
CA PRO A 88 22.42 16.95 9.35
C PRO A 88 22.09 18.35 9.86
N ALA A 89 23.02 18.97 10.58
CA ALA A 89 22.81 20.28 11.20
C ALA A 89 24.09 21.12 11.09
N ALA A 90 23.94 22.44 11.11
CA ALA A 90 25.08 23.34 11.14
C ALA A 90 25.73 23.31 12.54
N ASP A 91 27.05 23.15 12.59
CA ASP A 91 27.82 23.39 13.80
C ASP A 91 27.82 24.89 14.11
N LEU A 92 27.40 25.27 15.33
CA LEU A 92 27.20 26.67 15.70
C LEU A 92 28.51 27.46 15.84
N SER A 93 29.65 26.77 15.98
CA SER A 93 30.95 27.41 16.16
C SER A 93 31.66 27.69 14.83
N SER A 94 31.60 26.73 13.91
CA SER A 94 32.29 26.78 12.62
C SER A 94 31.37 27.19 11.46
N GLY A 95 30.06 27.02 11.61
CA GLY A 95 29.08 27.20 10.55
C GLY A 95 29.02 26.02 9.54
N GLU A 96 29.84 24.99 9.72
CA GLU A 96 29.89 23.84 8.80
C GLU A 96 28.75 22.85 9.03
N THR A 97 28.33 22.12 7.98
CA THR A 97 27.30 21.08 8.11
C THR A 97 27.90 19.78 8.63
N VAL A 98 27.42 19.31 9.78
CA VAL A 98 27.81 18.03 10.38
C VAL A 98 26.77 16.96 10.04
N LYS A 99 27.24 15.81 9.53
CA LYS A 99 26.42 14.62 9.33
C LYS A 99 26.62 13.65 10.50
N PRO A 100 25.62 13.46 11.38
CA PRO A 100 25.80 12.72 12.62
C PRO A 100 25.84 11.20 12.40
N GLU A 101 26.71 10.49 13.12
CA GLU A 101 26.83 9.03 13.05
C GLU A 101 25.72 8.29 13.81
N LYS A 102 25.18 8.92 14.86
CA LYS A 102 24.06 8.41 15.69
C LYS A 102 22.86 9.36 15.62
N PRO A 103 21.62 8.90 15.89
CA PRO A 103 20.48 9.79 15.94
C PRO A 103 20.70 10.94 16.93
N ASN A 104 20.57 12.18 16.45
CA ASN A 104 20.80 13.42 17.21
C ASN A 104 19.53 14.27 17.36
N GLY A 105 18.41 13.82 16.82
CA GLY A 105 17.14 14.53 16.93
C GLY A 105 15.94 13.61 16.72
N ILE A 106 14.76 14.22 16.88
CA ILE A 106 13.47 13.58 16.65
C ILE A 106 12.71 14.33 15.56
N LYS A 107 11.98 13.58 14.74
CA LYS A 107 10.93 14.09 13.85
C LYS A 107 9.59 13.71 14.46
N LEU A 108 8.70 14.69 14.58
CA LEU A 108 7.32 14.47 15.00
C LEU A 108 6.46 14.36 13.75
N GLU A 109 5.71 13.27 13.63
CA GLU A 109 4.86 12.98 12.47
C GLU A 109 3.44 12.67 12.97
N GLN A 110 2.41 13.12 12.24
CA GLN A 110 1.03 12.67 12.47
C GLN A 110 0.69 11.68 11.35
N PHE A 111 -0.02 10.59 11.66
CA PHE A 111 -0.44 9.64 10.63
C PHE A 111 -1.87 9.90 10.20
N VAL A 112 -2.10 9.79 8.88
CA VAL A 112 -3.40 10.10 8.27
C VAL A 112 -4.53 9.19 8.78
N PHE A 113 -4.20 7.97 9.19
CA PHE A 113 -5.15 6.98 9.70
C PHE A 113 -5.43 7.10 11.21
N ASP A 114 -4.70 7.94 11.96
CA ASP A 114 -4.96 8.18 13.39
C ASP A 114 -6.33 8.85 13.64
N VAL A 115 -7.03 9.23 12.56
CA VAL A 115 -8.38 9.78 12.60
C VAL A 115 -9.44 8.68 12.80
N PHE A 116 -9.15 7.41 12.51
CA PHE A 116 -10.15 6.34 12.52
C PHE A 116 -10.85 6.18 13.88
N PRO A 117 -10.16 6.25 15.04
CA PRO A 117 -10.83 6.13 16.34
C PRO A 117 -11.83 7.27 16.66
N MET A 118 -11.90 8.31 15.83
CA MET A 118 -12.90 9.36 15.93
C MET A 118 -14.24 8.98 15.28
N LEU A 119 -14.25 7.95 14.44
CA LEU A 119 -15.44 7.46 13.76
C LEU A 119 -16.13 6.36 14.58
N PRO A 120 -17.47 6.33 14.59
CA PRO A 120 -18.20 5.17 15.07
C PRO A 120 -18.08 4.02 14.05
N LEU A 121 -18.07 2.77 14.54
CA LEU A 121 -17.89 1.57 13.70
C LEU A 121 -18.93 1.44 12.58
N ASP A 122 -20.17 1.91 12.80
CA ASP A 122 -21.25 1.88 11.79
C ASP A 122 -21.07 2.92 10.66
N LYS A 123 -20.06 3.80 10.77
CA LYS A 123 -19.68 4.77 9.73
C LYS A 123 -18.33 4.47 9.08
N PHE A 124 -17.66 3.40 9.50
CA PHE A 124 -16.41 2.91 8.95
C PHE A 124 -16.65 1.62 8.18
N ALA A 125 -15.85 1.38 7.13
CA ALA A 125 -15.68 0.01 6.63
C ALA A 125 -14.25 -0.22 6.19
N CYS A 126 -13.96 -1.49 5.90
CA CYS A 126 -12.71 -1.94 5.33
C CYS A 126 -13.02 -2.76 4.07
N LEU A 127 -12.35 -2.47 2.96
CA LEU A 127 -12.45 -3.22 1.71
C LEU A 127 -11.12 -3.91 1.42
N GLU A 128 -11.15 -5.23 1.35
CA GLU A 128 -10.02 -6.05 0.95
C GLU A 128 -9.91 -6.11 -0.59
N VAL A 129 -8.71 -5.84 -1.11
CA VAL A 129 -8.38 -5.88 -2.54
C VAL A 129 -7.21 -6.83 -2.82
N LYS A 130 -7.06 -7.23 -4.08
CA LYS A 130 -5.94 -8.08 -4.51
C LYS A 130 -4.66 -7.28 -4.57
N ARG A 131 -3.60 -7.73 -3.89
CA ARG A 131 -2.31 -7.04 -3.87
C ARG A 131 -1.74 -6.88 -5.28
N GLU A 132 -1.79 -7.95 -6.07
CA GLU A 132 -1.26 -7.99 -7.44
C GLU A 132 -2.01 -7.08 -8.41
N GLU A 133 -3.19 -6.56 -8.03
CA GLU A 133 -3.96 -5.61 -8.85
C GLU A 133 -3.86 -4.16 -8.35
N GLU A 134 -3.71 -3.93 -7.05
CA GLU A 134 -3.90 -2.60 -6.45
C GLU A 134 -2.74 -2.10 -5.57
N PHE A 135 -1.70 -2.92 -5.33
CA PHE A 135 -0.61 -2.52 -4.43
C PHE A 135 0.77 -3.06 -4.81
N SER A 136 1.60 -2.20 -5.41
CA SER A 136 3.04 -2.42 -5.63
C SER A 136 3.83 -1.18 -5.18
N PRO A 137 4.27 -1.10 -3.92
CA PRO A 137 4.89 0.09 -3.38
C PRO A 137 6.35 0.25 -3.86
N LEU A 138 6.78 1.50 -4.00
CA LEU A 138 8.16 1.86 -4.30
C LEU A 138 8.78 2.60 -3.10
N LYS A 139 9.62 1.90 -2.34
CA LYS A 139 10.24 2.39 -1.10
C LYS A 139 11.76 2.35 -1.14
N ASN A 140 12.31 1.38 -1.87
CA ASN A 140 13.73 1.04 -1.84
C ASN A 140 14.43 1.36 -3.17
N ALA A 141 15.76 1.42 -3.12
CA ALA A 141 16.57 1.63 -4.31
C ALA A 141 16.58 0.39 -5.22
N ARG A 142 16.80 0.59 -6.52
CA ARG A 142 16.92 -0.52 -7.48
C ARG A 142 17.96 -1.55 -7.05
N GLY A 143 17.62 -2.83 -7.15
CA GLY A 143 18.50 -3.95 -6.82
C GLY A 143 18.45 -4.39 -5.36
N THR A 144 17.50 -3.87 -4.58
CA THR A 144 17.24 -4.36 -3.22
C THR A 144 16.42 -5.65 -3.20
N GLY A 145 15.60 -5.87 -4.23
CA GLY A 145 14.79 -7.08 -4.41
C GLY A 145 13.42 -7.05 -3.75
N GLU A 146 13.04 -5.95 -3.10
CA GLU A 146 11.76 -5.79 -2.42
C GLU A 146 11.33 -4.31 -2.46
N ASP A 147 10.05 -4.04 -2.78
CA ASP A 147 9.47 -2.69 -2.84
C ASP A 147 10.37 -1.68 -3.58
N ASP A 148 10.92 -2.07 -4.72
CA ASP A 148 11.91 -1.33 -5.52
C ASP A 148 11.49 -1.16 -7.00
N PRO A 149 12.22 -0.36 -7.81
CA PRO A 149 11.86 -0.12 -9.20
C PRO A 149 11.70 -1.37 -10.08
N ASP A 150 12.43 -2.46 -9.78
CA ASP A 150 12.35 -3.70 -10.55
C ASP A 150 11.07 -4.47 -10.18
N THR A 151 10.73 -4.52 -8.88
CA THR A 151 9.47 -5.12 -8.41
C THR A 151 8.25 -4.35 -8.91
N SER A 152 8.24 -3.01 -8.83
CA SER A 152 7.12 -2.20 -9.32
C SER A 152 6.89 -2.35 -10.83
N LYS A 153 7.97 -2.42 -11.62
CA LYS A 153 7.86 -2.67 -13.05
C LYS A 153 7.31 -4.07 -13.33
N ALA A 154 7.81 -5.09 -12.64
CA ALA A 154 7.38 -6.46 -12.82
C ALA A 154 5.88 -6.62 -12.54
N ASP A 155 5.37 -5.99 -11.48
CA ASP A 155 3.96 -6.08 -11.10
C ASP A 155 3.03 -5.45 -12.15
N ILE A 156 3.33 -4.26 -12.66
CA ILE A 156 2.55 -3.59 -13.73
C ILE A 156 2.56 -4.43 -15.01
N MET A 157 3.74 -4.93 -15.41
CA MET A 157 3.90 -5.75 -16.61
C MET A 157 3.15 -7.09 -16.49
N ALA A 158 3.14 -7.69 -15.30
CA ALA A 158 2.40 -8.91 -15.02
C ALA A 158 0.88 -8.67 -15.02
N GLN A 159 0.43 -7.53 -14.48
CA GLN A 159 -0.97 -7.11 -14.52
C GLN A 159 -1.48 -6.95 -15.95
N GLY A 160 -0.78 -6.18 -16.78
CA GLY A 160 -1.18 -5.99 -18.18
C GLY A 160 -1.19 -7.31 -18.96
N LYS A 161 -0.26 -8.23 -18.68
CA LYS A 161 -0.30 -9.59 -19.24
C LYS A 161 -1.58 -10.33 -18.85
N ARG A 162 -1.93 -10.34 -17.55
CA ARG A 162 -3.18 -10.98 -17.08
C ARG A 162 -4.42 -10.38 -17.73
N TRP A 163 -4.47 -9.06 -17.90
CA TRP A 163 -5.60 -8.38 -18.55
C TRP A 163 -5.75 -8.78 -20.02
N VAL A 164 -4.64 -8.82 -20.78
CA VAL A 164 -4.63 -9.21 -22.20
C VAL A 164 -5.00 -10.69 -22.38
N GLU A 165 -4.49 -11.58 -21.51
CA GLU A 165 -4.87 -13.00 -21.49
C GLU A 165 -6.35 -13.18 -21.14
N ALA A 166 -6.86 -12.45 -20.14
CA ALA A 166 -8.27 -12.48 -19.76
C ALA A 166 -9.20 -11.97 -20.87
N ALA A 167 -8.75 -11.04 -21.71
CA ALA A 167 -9.45 -10.57 -22.90
C ALA A 167 -9.42 -11.59 -24.07
N GLY A 168 -8.71 -12.72 -23.90
CA GLY A 168 -8.71 -13.85 -24.81
C GLY A 168 -7.59 -13.84 -25.86
N ALA A 169 -6.52 -13.07 -25.65
CA ALA A 169 -5.29 -13.22 -26.43
C ALA A 169 -4.41 -14.35 -25.87
N THR A 170 -3.54 -14.89 -26.73
CA THR A 170 -2.44 -15.76 -26.31
C THR A 170 -1.19 -14.91 -26.20
N VAL A 171 -0.61 -14.80 -25.00
CA VAL A 171 0.65 -14.08 -24.79
C VAL A 171 1.82 -15.05 -24.89
N THR A 172 2.75 -14.79 -25.80
CA THR A 172 4.00 -15.54 -25.98
C THR A 172 5.20 -14.66 -25.63
N GLY A 173 6.38 -15.24 -25.42
CA GLY A 173 7.59 -14.47 -25.05
C GLY A 173 8.80 -15.37 -24.86
N GLU A 174 10.01 -14.79 -24.88
CA GLU A 174 11.25 -15.54 -24.71
C GLU A 174 11.48 -15.92 -23.24
N LYS A 175 11.10 -15.04 -22.30
CA LYS A 175 11.24 -15.26 -20.87
C LYS A 175 9.88 -15.33 -20.19
N ALA A 176 9.78 -16.18 -19.18
CA ALA A 176 8.58 -16.25 -18.35
C ALA A 176 8.27 -14.91 -17.63
N SER A 177 9.30 -14.08 -17.40
CA SER A 177 9.18 -12.75 -16.79
C SER A 177 8.75 -11.65 -17.76
N ASP A 178 8.66 -11.93 -19.06
CA ASP A 178 8.20 -10.94 -20.03
C ASP A 178 6.69 -10.70 -19.84
N GLY A 179 6.32 -9.43 -19.71
CA GLY A 179 4.94 -9.00 -19.50
C GLY A 179 4.49 -7.96 -20.51
N ILE A 180 3.33 -7.37 -20.28
CA ILE A 180 2.72 -6.38 -21.16
C ILE A 180 2.42 -5.13 -20.34
N GLU A 181 2.86 -3.99 -20.84
CA GLU A 181 2.43 -2.69 -20.31
C GLU A 181 1.16 -2.25 -21.04
N VAL A 182 0.10 -1.97 -20.28
CA VAL A 182 -1.14 -1.41 -20.83
C VAL A 182 -1.29 0.01 -20.31
N SER A 183 -1.29 0.97 -21.22
CA SER A 183 -1.50 2.37 -20.89
C SER A 183 -2.86 2.56 -20.19
N PRO A 184 -2.94 3.32 -19.09
CA PRO A 184 -4.21 3.61 -18.42
C PRO A 184 -5.25 4.32 -19.32
N LEU A 185 -4.82 4.91 -20.44
CA LEU A 185 -5.70 5.51 -21.44
C LEU A 185 -6.36 4.49 -22.38
N ILE A 186 -5.84 3.25 -22.41
CA ILE A 186 -6.42 2.13 -23.13
C ILE A 186 -7.35 1.33 -22.23
N SER A 187 -6.91 1.05 -21.00
CA SER A 187 -7.67 0.26 -20.02
C SER A 187 -7.32 0.70 -18.60
N TYR A 188 -8.33 0.96 -17.77
CA TYR A 188 -8.13 1.37 -16.37
C TYR A 188 -7.96 0.16 -15.44
N GLY A 189 -8.76 -0.89 -15.64
CA GLY A 189 -8.80 -2.09 -14.80
C GLY A 189 -8.91 -3.40 -15.60
N GLY A 190 -8.44 -3.40 -16.84
CA GLY A 190 -8.46 -4.55 -17.74
C GLY A 190 -9.66 -4.61 -18.70
N GLU A 191 -10.60 -3.68 -18.60
CA GLU A 191 -11.73 -3.54 -19.54
C GLU A 191 -11.31 -2.99 -20.91
N GLY A 192 -12.13 -3.21 -21.94
CA GLY A 192 -11.95 -2.58 -23.26
C GLY A 192 -10.87 -3.22 -24.14
N LEU A 193 -10.28 -4.33 -23.70
CA LEU A 193 -9.22 -5.05 -24.42
C LEU A 193 -9.76 -6.14 -25.36
N GLU A 194 -11.08 -6.30 -25.53
CA GLU A 194 -11.69 -7.42 -26.27
C GLU A 194 -11.26 -7.50 -27.75
N TYR A 195 -10.73 -6.41 -28.30
CA TYR A 195 -10.17 -6.37 -29.65
C TYR A 195 -8.91 -7.25 -29.82
N VAL A 196 -8.32 -7.75 -28.74
CA VAL A 196 -7.19 -8.70 -28.76
C VAL A 196 -7.63 -10.16 -28.82
N LYS A 197 -8.93 -10.46 -28.70
CA LYS A 197 -9.45 -11.82 -28.63
C LYS A 197 -9.02 -12.66 -29.83
N GLY A 198 -8.41 -13.82 -29.55
CA GLY A 198 -7.91 -14.76 -30.54
C GLY A 198 -6.62 -14.33 -31.24
N LYS A 199 -5.99 -13.22 -30.82
CA LYS A 199 -4.70 -12.77 -31.35
C LYS A 199 -3.55 -13.32 -30.51
N GLU A 200 -2.39 -13.44 -31.14
CA GLU A 200 -1.13 -13.65 -30.45
C GLU A 200 -0.49 -12.29 -30.14
N VAL A 201 0.02 -12.12 -28.92
CA VAL A 201 0.77 -10.93 -28.48
C VAL A 201 2.13 -11.39 -27.97
N VAL A 202 3.20 -10.92 -28.62
CA VAL A 202 4.58 -11.28 -28.26
C VAL A 202 5.10 -10.29 -27.22
N ALA A 203 5.36 -10.77 -26.00
CA ALA A 203 5.96 -10.01 -24.92
C ALA A 203 7.50 -9.91 -25.07
N PRO A 204 8.13 -8.84 -24.57
CA PRO A 204 7.51 -7.67 -23.95
C PRO A 204 6.80 -6.77 -24.96
N ALA A 205 5.59 -6.31 -24.61
CA ALA A 205 4.78 -5.44 -25.47
C ALA A 205 4.20 -4.25 -24.69
N VAL A 206 3.82 -3.20 -25.43
CA VAL A 206 3.16 -2.01 -24.88
C VAL A 206 1.89 -1.73 -25.68
N PHE A 207 0.80 -1.45 -24.97
CA PHE A 207 -0.48 -1.02 -25.51
C PHE A 207 -0.67 0.46 -25.18
N GLU A 208 -0.43 1.33 -26.15
CA GLU A 208 -0.48 2.80 -26.03
C GLU A 208 -1.34 3.38 -27.17
N ARG A 209 -1.82 4.61 -27.00
CA ARG A 209 -2.40 5.37 -28.11
C ARG A 209 -1.29 5.84 -29.05
N GLU A 210 -1.55 5.80 -30.36
CA GLU A 210 -0.69 6.42 -31.38
C GLU A 210 -0.60 7.95 -31.23
#